data_AF-A0AAV6FZX0-F1
#
_entry.id   AF-A0AAV6FZX0-F1
#
_cell.length_a   1.000
_cell.length_b   1.000
_cell.length_c   1.000
_cell.angle_alpha   90.00
_cell.angle_beta   90.00
_cell.angle_gamma   90.00
#
_symmetry.space_group_name_H-M   'P 1'
#
loop_
_entity.id
_entity.type
_entity.pdbx_description
1 polymer ?
#
loop_
_entity_poly.entity_id
_entity_poly.type
_entity_poly.pdbx_seq_one_letter_code
_entity_poly.pdbx_strand_id
1 'polypeptide(L)'
;MDIKKTTVSLLRNLSRFREHHSEIIKQVLPELLAMLPSSDMGTDLPMDVTVSLCHVLINLCQADTQSVRAVVNHGALPKIISISTRDNGYGPTRAAQTAGVLLHTMWNQVELRGAYKKAGYRKSDFINSRTLKAQPARD
;
A
#
# COMPACT_ATOMS: atom_id res chain seq x y z
N MET A 1 10.83 22.37 5.27
CA MET A 1 9.79 21.95 4.31
C MET A 1 10.19 20.57 3.81
N ASP A 2 9.52 19.51 4.23
CA ASP A 2 9.92 18.14 3.88
C ASP A 2 9.64 17.85 2.40
N ILE A 3 10.68 17.85 1.57
CA ILE A 3 10.60 17.56 0.12
C ILE A 3 9.80 16.26 -0.12
N LYS A 4 10.01 15.24 0.72
CA LYS A 4 9.28 13.96 0.68
C LYS A 4 7.77 14.13 0.82
N LYS A 5 7.30 15.01 1.71
CA LYS A 5 5.86 15.25 1.93
C LYS A 5 5.23 15.91 0.70
N THR A 6 5.94 16.86 0.06
CA THR A 6 5.48 17.53 -1.16
C THR A 6 5.40 16.55 -2.32
N THR A 7 6.45 15.76 -2.56
CA THR A 7 6.50 14.77 -3.64
C THR A 7 5.38 13.74 -3.50
N VAL A 8 5.18 13.18 -2.30
CA VAL A 8 4.11 12.19 -2.07
C VAL A 8 2.71 12.79 -2.25
N SER A 9 2.52 14.06 -1.88
CA SER A 9 1.23 14.75 -2.08
C SER A 9 0.92 14.97 -3.56
N LEU A 10 1.92 15.34 -4.36
CA LEU A 10 1.79 15.47 -5.82
C LEU A 10 1.49 14.11 -6.45
N LEU A 11 2.23 13.05 -6.09
CA LEU A 11 1.99 11.70 -6.60
C LEU A 11 0.60 11.18 -6.22
N ARG A 12 0.11 11.49 -5.02
CA ARG A 12 -1.27 11.16 -4.62
C ARG A 12 -2.29 11.83 -5.54
N ASN A 13 -2.07 13.08 -5.95
CA ASN A 13 -2.95 13.76 -6.90
C ASN A 13 -2.89 13.10 -8.29
N LEU A 14 -1.69 12.91 -8.83
CA LEU A 14 -1.47 12.32 -10.16
C LEU A 14 -1.97 10.88 -10.27
N SER A 15 -1.80 10.07 -9.21
CA SER A 15 -2.26 8.67 -9.19
C SER A 15 -3.77 8.50 -9.32
N ARG A 16 -4.57 9.56 -9.23
CA ARG A 16 -6.02 9.50 -9.48
C ARG A 16 -6.34 9.37 -10.97
N PHE A 17 -5.43 9.79 -11.84
CA PHE A 17 -5.60 9.85 -13.28
C PHE A 17 -4.88 8.66 -13.94
N ARG A 18 -5.64 7.80 -14.63
CA ARG A 18 -5.11 6.56 -15.20
C ARG A 18 -4.08 6.81 -16.29
N GLU A 19 -4.17 7.93 -17.02
CA GLU A 19 -3.21 8.31 -18.06
C GLU A 19 -1.76 8.43 -17.55
N HIS A 20 -1.58 8.67 -16.25
CA HIS A 20 -0.25 8.81 -15.64
C HIS A 20 0.25 7.53 -14.98
N HIS A 21 -0.56 6.48 -14.89
CA HIS A 21 -0.21 5.27 -14.13
C HIS A 21 1.02 4.57 -14.71
N SER A 22 1.08 4.41 -16.03
CA SER A 22 2.22 3.75 -16.71
C SER A 22 3.55 4.43 -16.37
N GLU A 23 3.58 5.76 -16.41
CA GLU A 23 4.78 6.54 -16.10
C GLU A 23 5.14 6.51 -14.61
N ILE A 24 4.14 6.65 -13.73
CA ILE A 24 4.34 6.54 -12.27
C ILE A 24 4.90 5.15 -11.91
N ILE A 25 4.36 4.08 -12.50
CA ILE A 25 4.81 2.70 -12.29
C ILE A 25 6.26 2.54 -12.75
N LYS A 26 6.59 3.05 -13.93
CA LYS A 26 7.91 2.87 -14.53
C LYS A 26 8.99 3.66 -13.81
N GLN A 27 8.72 4.90 -13.43
CA GLN A 27 9.76 5.81 -12.95
C GLN A 27 9.81 5.93 -11.43
N VAL A 28 8.66 5.83 -10.75
CA VAL A 28 8.54 6.30 -9.36
C VAL A 28 8.15 5.18 -8.40
N LEU A 29 7.55 4.09 -8.89
CA LEU A 29 7.10 3.00 -8.02
C LEU A 29 8.20 2.39 -7.16
N PRO A 30 9.41 2.06 -7.67
CA PRO A 30 10.47 1.51 -6.82
C PRO A 30 10.86 2.45 -5.67
N GLU A 31 10.92 3.76 -5.94
CA GLU A 31 11.22 4.78 -4.93
C GLU A 31 10.08 4.91 -3.90
N LEU A 32 8.82 4.85 -4.35
CA LEU A 32 7.65 4.85 -3.46
C LEU A 32 7.67 3.67 -2.49
N LEU A 33 8.03 2.48 -2.98
CA LEU A 33 8.12 1.26 -2.17
C LEU A 33 9.32 1.30 -1.21
N ALA A 34 10.41 1.96 -1.61
CA ALA A 34 11.56 2.20 -0.74
C ALA A 34 11.21 3.15 0.42
N MET A 35 10.35 4.14 0.18
CA MET A 35 9.88 5.09 1.20
C MET A 35 8.91 4.51 2.23
N LEU A 36 8.32 3.33 1.99
CA LEU A 36 7.44 2.70 2.98
C LEU A 36 8.22 2.40 4.27
N PRO A 37 7.66 2.78 5.44
CA PRO A 37 8.32 2.53 6.71
C PRO A 37 8.48 1.03 6.92
N SER A 38 9.69 0.62 7.32
CA SER A 38 10.03 -0.77 7.63
C SER A 38 9.97 -0.96 9.15
N SER A 39 9.66 -2.16 9.64
CA SER A 39 9.65 -2.46 11.08
C SER A 39 11.01 -2.24 11.76
N ASP A 40 12.09 -2.33 10.97
CA ASP A 40 13.45 -2.48 11.49
C ASP A 40 14.25 -1.18 11.48
N MET A 41 13.70 -0.10 10.90
CA MET A 41 14.40 1.16 10.71
C MET A 41 13.61 2.30 11.36
N GLY A 42 14.18 2.90 12.41
CA GLY A 42 13.65 4.01 13.21
C GLY A 42 13.38 5.33 12.48
N THR A 43 13.22 5.32 11.16
CA THR A 43 12.63 6.42 10.39
C THR A 43 11.11 6.33 10.49
N ASP A 44 10.56 6.91 11.55
CA ASP A 44 9.12 7.07 11.69
C ASP A 44 8.66 8.16 10.70
N LEU A 45 8.24 7.72 9.51
CA LEU A 45 7.67 8.62 8.51
C LEU A 45 6.38 9.21 9.08
N PRO A 46 6.10 10.52 8.93
CA PRO A 46 4.87 11.10 9.45
C PRO A 46 3.66 10.33 8.94
N MET A 47 2.69 10.06 9.83
CA MET A 47 1.53 9.23 9.50
C MET A 47 0.80 9.68 8.22
N ASP A 48 0.72 10.99 7.98
CA ASP A 48 0.12 11.56 6.77
C ASP A 48 0.84 11.14 5.49
N VAL A 49 2.16 11.02 5.53
CA VAL A 49 2.97 10.60 4.37
C VAL A 49 2.74 9.12 4.12
N THR A 50 2.76 8.28 5.17
CA THR A 50 2.46 6.84 5.05
C THR A 50 1.05 6.59 4.49
N VAL A 51 0.05 7.33 4.98
CA VAL A 51 -1.32 7.27 4.47
C VAL A 51 -1.38 7.68 2.99
N SER A 52 -0.63 8.71 2.60
CA SER A 52 -0.61 9.18 1.21
C SER A 52 0.07 8.17 0.28
N LEU A 53 1.16 7.55 0.73
CA LEU A 53 1.82 6.45 0.01
C LEU A 53 0.87 5.27 -0.20
N CYS A 54 0.17 4.83 0.85
CA CYS A 54 -0.81 3.76 0.72
C CYS A 54 -1.94 4.12 -0.27
N HIS A 55 -2.43 5.37 -0.27
CA HIS A 55 -3.42 5.81 -1.25
C HIS A 55 -2.92 5.78 -2.70
N VAL A 56 -1.67 6.20 -2.95
CA VAL A 56 -1.05 6.08 -4.27
C VAL A 56 -1.04 4.63 -4.71
N LEU A 57 -0.58 3.72 -3.84
CA LEU A 57 -0.51 2.30 -4.14
C LEU A 57 -1.90 1.68 -4.36
N ILE A 58 -2.92 2.10 -3.62
CA ILE A 58 -4.31 1.64 -3.83
C ILE A 58 -4.76 1.99 -5.24
N ASN A 59 -4.58 3.24 -5.67
CA ASN A 59 -5.00 3.68 -6.99
C ASN A 59 -4.29 2.90 -8.11
N LEU A 60 -2.97 2.68 -7.97
CA LEU A 60 -2.18 1.93 -8.95
C LEU A 60 -2.56 0.45 -8.98
N CYS A 61 -2.74 -0.18 -7.81
CA CYS A 61 -3.09 -1.61 -7.68
C CYS A 61 -4.53 -1.91 -8.11
N GLN A 62 -5.43 -0.93 -7.99
CA GLN A 62 -6.81 -1.04 -8.44
C GLN A 62 -6.94 -0.91 -9.96
N ALA A 63 -6.06 -0.11 -10.58
CA ALA A 63 -6.12 0.15 -12.01
C ALA A 63 -5.40 -0.92 -12.86
N ASP A 64 -4.31 -1.48 -12.37
CA ASP A 64 -3.45 -2.39 -13.14
C ASP A 64 -2.82 -3.49 -12.26
N THR A 65 -2.88 -4.73 -12.73
CA THR A 65 -2.27 -5.87 -12.04
C THR A 65 -0.76 -5.95 -12.22
N GLN A 66 -0.18 -5.23 -13.19
CA GLN A 66 1.27 -5.03 -13.27
C GLN A 66 1.80 -4.26 -12.06
N SER A 67 1.07 -3.24 -11.59
CA SER A 67 1.40 -2.50 -10.36
C SER A 67 1.52 -3.43 -9.17
N VAL A 68 0.54 -4.33 -9.03
CA VAL A 68 0.50 -5.27 -7.91
C VAL A 68 1.63 -6.29 -8.01
N ARG A 69 1.94 -6.81 -9.20
CA ARG A 69 3.11 -7.67 -9.43
C ARG A 69 4.41 -6.96 -9.04
N ALA A 70 4.56 -5.68 -9.40
CA ALA A 70 5.72 -4.89 -9.01
C ALA A 70 5.83 -4.74 -7.48
N VAL A 71 4.73 -4.46 -6.77
CA VAL A 71 4.72 -4.41 -5.29
C VAL A 71 5.23 -5.71 -4.66
N VAL A 72 4.81 -6.87 -5.19
CA VAL A 72 5.27 -8.18 -4.71
C VAL A 72 6.74 -8.42 -5.07
N ASN A 73 7.14 -8.17 -6.31
CA ASN A 73 8.50 -8.41 -6.80
C ASN A 73 9.54 -7.53 -6.11
N HIS A 74 9.18 -6.30 -5.74
CA HIS A 74 10.03 -5.40 -4.97
C HIS A 74 10.02 -5.69 -3.46
N GLY A 75 9.36 -6.76 -3.00
CA GLY A 75 9.36 -7.15 -1.60
C GLY A 75 8.70 -6.13 -0.67
N ALA A 76 7.76 -5.32 -1.17
CA ALA A 76 7.09 -4.30 -0.38
C ALA A 76 5.92 -4.83 0.44
N LEU A 77 5.40 -6.02 0.10
CA LEU A 77 4.26 -6.63 0.77
C LEU A 77 4.47 -6.85 2.29
N PRO A 78 5.63 -7.34 2.79
CA PRO A 78 5.89 -7.42 4.23
C PRO A 78 5.82 -6.06 4.94
N LYS A 79 6.27 -4.98 4.29
CA LYS A 79 6.19 -3.62 4.85
C LYS A 79 4.73 -3.18 4.97
N ILE A 80 3.92 -3.43 3.94
CA ILE A 80 2.48 -3.11 3.94
C ILE A 80 1.75 -3.89 5.04
N ILE A 81 2.05 -5.19 5.18
CA ILE A 81 1.50 -6.03 6.26
C ILE A 81 1.89 -5.45 7.62
N SER A 82 3.17 -5.12 7.83
CA SER A 82 3.63 -4.50 9.09
C SER A 82 2.86 -3.20 9.40
N ILE A 83 2.70 -2.30 8.42
CA ILE A 83 1.92 -1.06 8.59
C ILE A 83 0.47 -1.37 9.00
N SER A 84 -0.16 -2.38 8.38
CA SER A 84 -1.55 -2.79 8.69
C SER A 84 -1.76 -3.28 10.12
N THR A 85 -0.68 -3.62 10.84
CA THR A 85 -0.73 -4.09 12.23
C THR A 85 -0.50 -3.00 13.27
N ARG A 86 -0.13 -1.77 12.85
CA ARG A 86 0.18 -0.66 13.76
C ARG A 86 -1.06 -0.16 14.53
N ASP A 87 -0.94 -0.11 15.84
CA ASP A 87 -1.95 0.34 16.80
C ASP A 87 -1.39 1.47 17.68
N ASN A 88 -2.22 2.39 18.15
CA ASN A 88 -1.82 3.48 19.05
C ASN A 88 -2.33 3.33 20.49
N GLY A 89 -2.76 2.13 20.88
CA GLY A 89 -3.32 1.83 22.20
C GLY A 89 -4.84 2.05 22.29
N TYR A 90 -5.42 2.79 21.35
CA TYR A 90 -6.86 3.02 21.22
C TYR A 90 -7.45 2.37 19.96
N GLY A 91 -6.65 1.59 19.23
CA GLY A 91 -7.05 0.91 18.01
C GLY A 91 -6.11 1.17 16.82
N PRO A 92 -6.47 0.63 15.64
CA PRO A 92 -5.63 0.72 14.46
C PRO A 92 -5.45 2.17 14.02
N THR A 93 -4.20 2.56 13.78
CA THR A 93 -3.87 3.88 13.25
C THR A 93 -4.49 4.13 11.88
N ARG A 94 -4.63 5.40 11.46
CA ARG A 94 -5.12 5.72 10.10
C ARG A 94 -4.26 5.08 9.01
N ALA A 95 -2.94 5.02 9.22
CA ALA A 95 -2.03 4.32 8.32
C ALA A 95 -2.32 2.82 8.25
N ALA A 96 -2.57 2.17 9.40
CA ALA A 96 -2.93 0.76 9.44
C ALA A 96 -4.26 0.47 8.72
N GLN A 97 -5.25 1.35 8.88
CA GLN A 97 -6.53 1.25 8.16
C GLN A 97 -6.32 1.38 6.65
N THR A 98 -5.61 2.41 6.18
CA THR A 98 -5.34 2.57 4.74
C THR A 98 -4.51 1.41 4.16
N ALA A 99 -3.54 0.89 4.92
CA ALA A 99 -2.80 -0.32 4.52
C ALA A 99 -3.70 -1.56 4.45
N GLY A 100 -4.68 -1.69 5.35
CA GLY A 100 -5.68 -2.75 5.29
C GLY A 100 -6.52 -2.69 4.01
N VAL A 101 -6.94 -1.49 3.59
CA VAL A 101 -7.62 -1.28 2.29
C VAL A 101 -6.71 -1.69 1.14
N LEU A 102 -5.43 -1.31 1.16
CA LEU A 102 -4.46 -1.69 0.13
C LEU A 102 -4.33 -3.21 0.00
N LEU A 103 -4.18 -3.92 1.12
CA LEU A 103 -4.11 -5.39 1.13
C LEU A 103 -5.39 -6.02 0.55
N HIS A 104 -6.56 -5.47 0.88
CA HIS A 104 -7.82 -5.94 0.33
C HIS A 104 -7.91 -5.69 -1.19
N THR A 105 -7.47 -4.52 -1.67
CA THR A 105 -7.40 -4.19 -3.10
C THR A 105 -6.50 -5.18 -3.84
N MET A 106 -5.33 -5.49 -3.29
CA MET A 106 -4.42 -6.48 -3.86
C MET A 106 -5.03 -7.89 -3.90
N TRP A 107 -5.73 -8.32 -2.84
CA TRP A 107 -6.34 -9.65 -2.79
C TRP A 107 -7.54 -9.83 -3.75
N ASN A 108 -8.24 -8.74 -4.05
CA ASN A 108 -9.35 -8.74 -5.01
C ASN A 108 -8.90 -9.01 -6.45
N GLN A 109 -7.61 -8.83 -6.77
CA GLN A 109 -7.03 -9.20 -8.06
C GLN A 109 -6.83 -10.72 -8.14
N VAL A 110 -7.90 -11.44 -8.50
CA VAL A 110 -7.95 -12.92 -8.46
C VAL A 110 -6.84 -13.60 -9.27
N GLU A 111 -6.43 -12.99 -10.37
CA GLU A 111 -5.37 -13.48 -11.25
C GLU A 111 -3.98 -13.48 -10.60
N LEU A 112 -3.78 -12.71 -9.52
CA LEU A 112 -2.50 -12.62 -8.81
C LEU A 112 -2.37 -13.59 -7.64
N ARG A 113 -3.44 -14.32 -7.30
CA ARG A 113 -3.43 -15.31 -6.20
C ARG A 113 -2.35 -16.37 -6.39
N GLY A 114 -2.09 -16.77 -7.63
CA GLY A 114 -1.00 -17.69 -7.97
C GLY A 114 0.37 -17.10 -7.67
N ALA A 115 0.58 -15.82 -7.98
CA ALA A 115 1.83 -15.11 -7.67
C ALA A 115 2.04 -14.98 -6.16
N TYR A 116 1.00 -14.63 -5.40
CA TYR A 116 1.07 -14.58 -3.94
C TYR A 116 1.47 -15.93 -3.33
N LYS A 117 0.85 -17.03 -3.78
CA LYS A 117 1.17 -18.37 -3.30
C LYS A 117 2.62 -18.77 -3.61
N LYS A 118 3.12 -18.44 -4.82
CA LYS A 118 4.52 -18.68 -5.20
C LYS A 118 5.50 -17.89 -4.33
N ALA A 119 5.12 -16.68 -3.93
CA ALA A 119 5.89 -15.84 -3.01
C ALA A 119 5.68 -16.20 -1.51
N GLY A 120 4.94 -17.26 -1.20
CA GLY A 120 4.74 -17.76 0.17
C GLY A 120 3.58 -17.14 0.94
N TYR A 121 2.81 -16.23 0.33
CA TYR A 121 1.70 -15.54 0.99
C TYR A 121 0.38 -16.34 0.93
N ARG A 122 -0.43 -16.17 1.97
CA ARG A 122 -1.74 -16.80 2.17
C ARG A 122 -2.83 -15.74 2.25
N LYS A 123 -4.08 -16.16 2.10
CA LYS A 123 -5.26 -15.27 2.22
C LYS A 123 -5.26 -14.46 3.51
N SER A 124 -4.87 -15.08 4.62
CA SER A 124 -4.80 -14.45 5.95
C SER A 124 -3.87 -13.24 6.03
N ASP A 125 -2.87 -13.17 5.16
CA ASP A 125 -1.89 -12.08 5.13
C ASP A 125 -2.51 -10.81 4.53
N PHE A 126 -3.58 -10.95 3.74
CA PHE A 126 -4.30 -9.84 3.12
C PHE A 126 -5.66 -9.59 3.78
N ILE A 127 -6.38 -10.66 4.10
CA ILE A 127 -7.75 -10.64 4.61
C ILE A 127 -7.75 -11.26 6.00
N ASN A 128 -7.84 -10.41 7.01
CA ASN A 128 -7.95 -10.78 8.43
C ASN A 128 -8.91 -9.83 9.15
N SER A 129 -9.14 -10.08 10.45
CA SER A 129 -10.07 -9.29 11.25
C SER A 129 -9.72 -7.79 11.30
N ARG A 130 -8.46 -7.40 11.08
CA ARG A 130 -8.03 -6.00 11.04
C ARG A 130 -8.29 -5.38 9.67
N THR A 131 -7.96 -6.07 8.59
CA THR A 131 -8.14 -5.53 7.23
C THR A 131 -9.60 -5.52 6.80
N LEU A 132 -10.43 -6.44 7.31
CA LEU A 132 -11.89 -6.42 7.12
C LEU A 132 -12.55 -5.22 7.79
N LYS A 133 -12.10 -4.84 8.99
CA LYS A 133 -12.60 -3.64 9.70
C LYS A 133 -12.18 -2.32 9.04
N ALA A 134 -11.20 -2.37 8.14
CA ALA A 134 -10.68 -1.20 7.44
C ALA A 134 -11.47 -0.85 6.17
N GLN A 135 -12.37 -1.73 5.70
CA GLN A 135 -13.27 -1.37 4.61
C GLN A 135 -14.31 -0.35 5.09
N PRO A 136 -14.51 0.78 4.39
CA PRO A 136 -15.71 1.56 4.61
C PRO A 136 -16.92 0.66 4.33
N ALA A 137 -17.93 0.72 5.20
CA ALA A 137 -19.22 0.08 4.94
C ALA A 137 -19.66 0.48 3.53
N ARG A 138 -19.91 -0.51 2.68
CA ARG A 138 -20.53 -0.26 1.38
C ARG A 138 -22.00 -0.01 1.66
N ASP A 139 -22.42 1.24 1.60
CA ASP A 139 -23.82 1.63 1.44
C ASP A 139 -24.31 1.23 0.04
#